data_AF-I7BSZ6-F1
#
_entry.id   AF-I7BSZ6-F1
#
_cell.length_a   1.000
_cell.length_b   1.000
_cell.length_c   1.000
_cell.angle_alpha   90.00
_cell.angle_beta   90.00
_cell.angle_gamma   90.00
#
_symmetry.space_group_name_H-M   'P 1'
#
loop_
_entity.id
_entity.type
_entity.pdbx_description
1 polymer ?
#
loop_
_entity_poly.entity_id
_entity_poly.type
_entity_poly.pdbx_seq_one_letter_code
_entity_poly.pdbx_strand_id
1 'polypeptide(L)' 'MTTQIVQTLIDEQIAELPEAQAMPADRVLMLFKGPTLFDAKKAAADAFIENPEAVSRSWWMCGEWTVGYEVRV' A
#
# COMPACT_ATOMS: atom_id res chain seq x y z
N MET A 1 22.30 1.39 -23.64
CA MET A 1 22.19 0.90 -22.25
C MET A 1 21.58 -0.49 -22.30
N THR A 2 22.37 -1.53 -22.04
CA THR A 2 21.91 -2.94 -21.99
C THR A 2 21.84 -3.34 -20.51
N THR A 3 20.77 -2.98 -19.82
CA THR A 3 20.56 -3.44 -18.45
C THR A 3 19.90 -4.82 -18.51
N GLN A 4 20.52 -5.85 -17.92
CA GLN A 4 19.89 -7.17 -17.80
C GLN A 4 18.72 -7.08 -16.82
N ILE A 5 17.58 -7.62 -17.22
CA ILE A 5 16.44 -7.83 -16.32
C ILE A 5 16.81 -9.02 -15.42
N VAL A 6 17.01 -8.74 -14.14
CA VAL A 6 17.21 -9.76 -13.11
C VAL A 6 15.86 -9.94 -12.40
N GLN A 7 15.33 -11.16 -12.38
CA GLN A 7 14.16 -11.47 -11.57
C GLN A 7 14.51 -11.25 -10.10
N THR A 8 13.73 -10.42 -9.43
CA THR A 8 13.89 -10.16 -8.01
C THR A 8 13.13 -11.19 -7.19
N LEU A 9 13.53 -11.37 -5.93
CA LEU A 9 12.77 -12.17 -4.96
C LEU A 9 11.30 -11.73 -4.87
N ILE A 10 11.02 -10.44 -5.10
CA ILE A 10 9.66 -9.90 -5.10
C ILE A 10 8.87 -10.45 -6.30
N ASP A 11 9.48 -10.55 -7.48
CA ASP A 11 8.82 -11.07 -8.67
C ASP A 11 8.47 -12.56 -8.51
N GLU A 12 9.36 -13.33 -7.88
CA GLU A 12 9.12 -14.74 -7.54
C GLU A 12 7.97 -14.88 -6.53
N GLN A 13 7.96 -14.06 -5.47
CA GLN A 13 6.89 -14.05 -4.47
C GLN A 13 5.53 -13.64 -5.03
N ILE A 14 5.50 -12.71 -5.98
CA ILE A 14 4.27 -12.32 -6.70
C ILE A 14 3.74 -13.48 -7.54
N ALA A 15 4.61 -14.24 -8.21
CA ALA A 15 4.19 -15.38 -9.03
C ALA A 15 3.63 -16.54 -8.18
N GLU A 16 4.08 -16.69 -6.93
CA GLU A 16 3.62 -17.72 -6.01
C GLU A 16 2.40 -17.30 -5.17
N LEU A 17 2.04 -16.02 -5.17
CA LEU A 17 0.88 -15.52 -4.42
C LEU A 17 -0.43 -16.05 -5.02
N PRO A 18 -1.27 -16.75 -4.23
CA PRO A 18 -2.57 -17.21 -4.70
C PRO A 18 -3.42 -16.04 -5.22
N GLU A 19 -4.12 -16.20 -6.34
CA GLU A 19 -5.03 -15.17 -6.87
C GLU A 19 -6.10 -14.73 -5.86
N ALA A 20 -6.49 -15.62 -4.95
CA ALA A 20 -7.42 -15.30 -3.86
C ALA A 20 -6.88 -14.27 -2.85
N GLN A 21 -5.55 -14.05 -2.83
CA GLN A 21 -4.89 -13.03 -2.02
C GLN A 21 -4.61 -11.75 -2.82
N ALA A 22 -4.86 -11.74 -4.13
CA ALA A 22 -4.79 -10.54 -4.94
C ALA A 22 -5.94 -9.60 -4.60
N MET A 23 -5.67 -8.30 -4.67
CA MET A 23 -6.70 -7.28 -4.55
C MET A 23 -7.73 -7.42 -5.69
N PRO A 24 -9.04 -7.25 -5.42
CA PRO A 24 -10.06 -7.21 -6.47
C PRO A 24 -9.69 -6.20 -7.57
N ALA A 25 -9.97 -6.57 -8.83
CA ALA A 25 -9.57 -5.77 -10.00
C ALA A 25 -10.22 -4.38 -10.07
N ASP A 26 -11.32 -4.16 -9.36
CA ASP A 26 -12.03 -2.88 -9.24
C ASP A 26 -11.48 -1.99 -8.12
N ARG A 27 -10.40 -2.39 -7.44
CA ARG A 27 -9.84 -1.69 -6.29
C ARG A 27 -8.35 -1.45 -6.42
N VAL A 28 -7.92 -0.34 -5.83
CA VAL A 28 -6.52 0.03 -5.66
C VAL A 28 -6.24 0.26 -4.18
N LEU A 29 -5.11 -0.26 -3.70
CA LEU A 29 -4.62 0.03 -2.36
C LEU A 29 -3.77 1.31 -2.38
N MET A 30 -4.30 2.40 -1.83
CA MET A 30 -3.55 3.63 -1.62
C MET A 30 -2.84 3.58 -0.27
N LEU A 31 -1.53 3.83 -0.26
CA LEU A 31 -0.68 3.77 0.94
C LEU A 31 -0.14 5.16 1.29
N PHE A 32 -0.31 5.57 2.54
CA PHE A 32 0.21 6.82 3.09
C PHE A 32 1.13 6.54 4.25
N LYS A 33 2.21 7.32 4.37
CA LYS A 33 3.24 7.14 5.40
C LYS A 33 3.38 8.38 6.27
N GLY A 34 3.81 8.17 7.52
CA GLY A 34 4.14 9.25 8.43
C GLY A 34 4.95 8.78 9.65
N PRO A 35 5.70 9.68 10.30
CA PRO A 35 6.46 9.35 11.51
C PRO A 35 5.55 8.90 12.67
N THR A 36 4.33 9.45 12.73
CA THR A 36 3.28 9.00 13.65
C THR A 36 2.05 8.52 12.88
N LEU A 37 1.18 7.76 13.56
CA LEU A 37 -0.07 7.29 12.95
C LEU A 37 -0.95 8.48 12.54
N PHE A 38 -0.92 9.55 13.34
CA PHE A 38 -1.62 10.79 13.04
C PHE A 38 -1.10 11.44 11.76
N ASP A 39 0.23 11.51 11.58
CA ASP A 39 0.82 12.09 10.37
C ASP A 39 0.47 11.27 9.12
N ALA A 40 0.47 9.94 9.23
CA ALA A 40 0.08 9.05 8.14
C ALA A 40 -1.41 9.23 7.75
N LYS A 41 -2.30 9.40 8.73
CA LYS A 41 -3.72 9.71 8.48
C LYS A 41 -3.93 11.12 7.93
N LYS A 42 -3.16 12.10 8.40
CA LYS A 42 -3.18 13.46 7.87
C LYS A 42 -2.76 13.49 6.41
N ALA A 43 -1.71 12.76 6.04
CA ALA A 43 -1.29 12.61 4.64
C ALA A 43 -2.40 11.99 3.77
N ALA A 44 -3.17 11.04 4.31
CA ALA A 44 -4.33 10.49 3.64
C ALA A 44 -5.46 11.53 3.47
N ALA A 45 -5.72 12.35 4.48
CA ALA A 45 -6.69 13.44 4.43
C ALA A 45 -6.32 14.49 3.37
N ASP A 46 -5.04 14.88 3.32
CA ASP A 46 -4.50 15.83 2.36
C ASP A 46 -4.57 15.29 0.91
N ALA A 47 -4.65 13.97 0.75
CA ALA A 47 -4.88 13.27 -0.51
C ALA A 47 -6.36 12.97 -0.80
N PHE A 48 -7.29 13.67 -0.13
CA PHE A 48 -8.73 13.59 -0.35
C PHE A 48 -9.38 12.23 -0.02
N ILE A 49 -8.78 11.44 0.87
CA ILE A 49 -9.52 10.32 1.47
C ILE A 49 -10.65 10.90 2.32
N GLU A 50 -11.90 10.62 1.93
CA GLU A 50 -13.10 11.18 2.56
C GLU A 50 -13.17 10.91 4.07
N ASN A 51 -12.71 9.75 4.50
CA ASN A 51 -12.64 9.36 5.91
C ASN A 51 -11.27 8.77 6.28
N PRO A 52 -10.32 9.59 6.77
CA PRO A 52 -8.99 9.14 7.20
C PRO A 52 -8.99 8.19 8.40
N GLU A 53 -10.12 8.02 9.08
CA GLU A 53 -10.26 7.05 10.17
C GLU A 53 -10.63 5.65 9.67
N ALA A 54 -11.13 5.53 8.43
CA ALA A 54 -11.56 4.28 7.81
C ALA A 54 -10.38 3.48 7.20
N VAL A 55 -9.32 3.30 7.99
CA VAL A 55 -8.11 2.59 7.59
C VAL A 55 -8.41 1.11 7.34
N SER A 56 -8.11 0.61 6.14
CA SER A 56 -8.30 -0.81 5.78
C SER A 56 -7.16 -1.69 6.30
N ARG A 57 -5.92 -1.18 6.24
CA ARG A 57 -4.71 -1.84 6.72
C ARG A 57 -3.77 -0.82 7.37
N SER A 58 -3.07 -1.21 8.43
CA SER A 58 -2.03 -0.36 9.02
C SER A 58 -0.84 -1.21 9.47
N TRP A 59 0.36 -0.69 9.25
CA TRP A 59 1.60 -1.31 9.71
C TRP A 59 2.58 -0.26 10.23
N TRP A 60 3.32 -0.62 11.27
CA TRP A 60 4.51 0.10 11.70
C TRP A 60 5.73 -0.66 11.19
N MET A 61 6.41 -0.12 10.19
CA MET A 61 7.60 -0.75 9.60
C MET A 61 8.70 0.29 9.43
N CYS A 62 9.93 -0.12 9.71
CA CYS A 62 11.14 0.70 9.52
C CYS A 62 11.11 2.07 10.23
N GLY A 63 10.37 2.18 11.34
CA GLY A 63 10.26 3.43 12.10
C GLY A 63 9.23 4.42 11.56
N GLU A 64 8.35 4.00 10.63
CA GLU A 64 7.26 4.81 10.10
C GLU A 64 5.92 4.06 10.12
N TRP A 65 4.84 4.80 10.33
CA TRP A 65 3.48 4.31 10.19
C TRP A 65 3.12 4.34 8.71
N THR A 66 2.58 3.22 8.22
CA THR A 66 1.96 3.12 6.89
C THR A 66 0.49 2.76 7.08
N VAL A 67 -0.42 3.56 6.51
CA VAL A 67 -1.86 3.29 6.48
C VAL A 67 -2.31 3.05 5.04
N GLY A 68 -3.20 2.09 4.85
CA GLY A 68 -3.69 1.65 3.55
C GLY A 68 -5.21 1.75 3.45
N TYR A 69 -5.69 2.24 2.31
CA TYR A 69 -7.10 2.37 1.97
C TYR A 69 -7.39 1.65 0.66
N GLU A 70 -8.39 0.78 0.66
CA GLU A 70 -8.91 0.17 -0.56
C GLU A 70 -9.90 1.14 -1.23
N VAL A 71 -9.51 1.70 -2.37
CA VAL A 71 -10.30 2.68 -3.13
C VAL A 71 -10.83 2.01 -4.40
N ARG A 72 -12.10 2.23 -4.72
CA ARG A 72 -12.67 1.78 -6.00
C ARG A 72 -12.28 2.73 -7.13
N VAL A 73 -11.90 2.17 -8.28
CA VAL A 73 -11.50 2.92 -9.49
C VAL A 73 -12.71 3.19 -10.39
#